data_AF-A0A1M3BS52-F1
#
_entry.id   AF-A0A1M3BS52-F1
#
_cell.length_a   1.000
_cell.length_b   1.000
_cell.length_c   1.000
_cell.angle_alpha   90.00
_cell.angle_beta   90.00
_cell.angle_gamma   90.00
#
_symmetry.space_group_name_H-M   'P 1'
#
loop_
_entity.id
_entity.type
_entity.pdbx_description
1 polymer ?
#
loop_
_entity_poly.entity_id
_entity_poly.type
_entity_poly.pdbx_seq_one_letter_code
_entity_poly.pdbx_strand_id
1 'polypeptide(L)'
;LHAGGLIQIMLLHWFQKTGHRPISLMGGGTGMVGDPSFKDEARQLMTPETIDGNIASIKKVFSSYLAYGEGPKDALMINNADWLLGINYLEFLRDVGRHFSVNRMLSFDSVKMRLEREQSLSFLEFNYMILQAYDFVELNKRYDVRL
;
A
#
# COMPACT_ATOMS: atom_id res chain seq x y z
N LEU A 1 -9.97 -6.09 11.73
CA LEU A 1 -10.03 -6.86 10.46
C LEU A 1 -11.50 -7.18 10.17
N HIS A 2 -12.03 -6.80 9.01
CA HIS A 2 -13.34 -7.24 8.55
C HIS A 2 -13.18 -8.41 7.56
N ALA A 3 -14.26 -9.09 7.19
CA ALA A 3 -14.24 -10.25 6.28
C ALA A 3 -13.46 -9.99 4.97
N GLY A 4 -13.48 -8.75 4.46
CA GLY A 4 -12.69 -8.37 3.27
C GLY A 4 -11.18 -8.51 3.43
N GLY A 5 -10.62 -8.26 4.62
CA GLY A 5 -9.20 -8.44 4.88
C GLY A 5 -8.80 -9.92 4.99
N LEU A 6 -9.72 -10.79 5.40
CA LEU A 6 -9.43 -12.21 5.53
C LEU A 6 -9.21 -12.88 4.16
N ILE A 7 -9.96 -12.47 3.12
CA ILE A 7 -9.79 -13.01 1.76
C ILE A 7 -8.37 -12.76 1.26
N GLN A 8 -7.84 -11.55 1.44
CA GLN A 8 -6.47 -11.19 1.05
C GLN A 8 -5.43 -11.99 1.83
N ILE A 9 -5.62 -12.18 3.14
CA ILE A 9 -4.73 -13.02 3.96
C ILE A 9 -4.75 -14.47 3.49
N MET A 10 -5.94 -15.02 3.19
CA MET A 10 -6.07 -16.39 2.70
C MET A 10 -5.44 -16.56 1.31
N LEU A 11 -5.49 -15.55 0.45
CA LEU A 11 -4.76 -15.57 -0.82
C LEU A 11 -3.26 -15.70 -0.59
N LEU A 12 -2.67 -14.86 0.29
CA LEU A 12 -1.25 -14.97 0.64
C LEU A 12 -0.90 -16.32 1.28
N HIS A 13 -1.79 -16.85 2.12
CA HIS A 13 -1.63 -18.17 2.72
C HIS A 13 -1.52 -19.26 1.64
N TRP A 14 -2.45 -19.27 0.69
CA TRP A 14 -2.42 -20.25 -0.39
C TRP A 14 -1.20 -20.08 -1.29
N PHE A 15 -0.80 -18.84 -1.59
CA PHE A 15 0.46 -18.56 -2.28
C PHE A 15 1.65 -19.21 -1.57
N GLN A 16 1.70 -19.11 -0.24
CA GLN A 16 2.74 -19.77 0.54
C GLN A 16 2.66 -21.29 0.43
N LYS A 17 1.47 -21.86 0.57
CA LYS A 17 1.24 -23.30 0.53
C LYS A 17 1.54 -23.93 -0.83
N THR A 18 1.35 -23.18 -1.91
CA THR A 18 1.70 -23.63 -3.27
C THR A 18 3.18 -23.40 -3.61
N GLY A 19 3.98 -22.88 -2.67
CA GLY A 19 5.43 -22.81 -2.76
C GLY A 19 5.99 -21.45 -3.18
N HIS A 20 5.16 -20.42 -3.29
CA HIS A 20 5.62 -19.05 -3.48
C HIS A 20 6.01 -18.40 -2.15
N ARG A 21 6.68 -17.25 -2.24
CA ARG A 21 7.07 -16.45 -1.08
C ARG A 21 6.17 -15.21 -0.98
N PRO A 22 5.13 -15.22 -0.13
CA PRO A 22 4.25 -14.07 0.01
C PRO A 22 4.96 -12.94 0.76
N ILE A 23 4.64 -11.71 0.38
CA ILE A 23 5.10 -10.50 1.06
C ILE A 23 3.88 -9.71 1.54
N SER A 24 3.83 -9.47 2.85
CA SER A 24 2.83 -8.61 3.47
C SER A 24 3.43 -7.20 3.64
N LEU A 25 2.94 -6.26 2.82
CA LEU A 25 3.36 -4.86 2.89
C LEU A 25 2.50 -4.09 3.89
N MET A 26 3.15 -3.54 4.91
CA MET A 26 2.58 -2.63 5.89
C MET A 26 2.68 -1.20 5.37
N GLY A 27 1.57 -0.49 5.36
CA GLY A 27 1.47 0.88 4.84
C GLY A 27 1.84 1.95 5.87
N GLY A 28 3.04 1.92 6.44
CA GLY A 28 3.47 2.93 7.41
C GLY A 28 3.59 4.33 6.80
N GLY A 29 4.19 4.45 5.61
CA GLY A 29 4.31 5.71 4.89
C GLY A 29 3.00 6.12 4.22
N THR A 30 2.35 5.21 3.49
CA THR A 30 1.07 5.50 2.82
C THR A 30 -0.08 5.74 3.81
N GLY A 31 0.00 5.18 5.02
CA GLY A 31 -0.94 5.41 6.11
C GLY A 31 -0.96 6.87 6.62
N MET A 32 0.15 7.60 6.44
CA MET A 32 0.24 9.03 6.76
C MET A 32 -0.45 9.91 5.71
N VAL A 33 -0.55 9.44 4.45
CA VAL A 33 -1.18 10.18 3.35
C VAL A 33 -2.69 9.91 3.29
N GLY A 34 -3.09 8.66 3.55
CA GLY A 34 -4.48 8.22 3.54
C GLY A 34 -4.96 7.72 2.17
N ASP A 35 -5.57 6.53 2.16
CA ASP A 35 -6.10 5.89 0.95
C ASP A 35 -7.52 6.38 0.60
N PRO A 36 -7.74 7.04 -0.55
CA PRO A 36 -9.04 7.54 -1.01
C PRO A 36 -9.94 6.47 -1.62
N SER A 37 -9.43 5.27 -1.87
CA SER A 37 -10.11 4.25 -2.66
C SER A 37 -11.44 3.85 -2.01
N PHE A 38 -12.54 4.04 -2.75
CA PHE A 38 -13.90 3.61 -2.38
C PHE A 38 -14.50 4.21 -1.11
N LYS A 39 -13.98 5.35 -0.62
CA LYS A 39 -14.58 6.08 0.52
C LYS A 39 -15.11 7.44 0.07
N ASP A 40 -16.32 7.77 0.55
CA ASP A 40 -17.02 9.01 0.22
C ASP A 40 -16.47 10.24 0.96
N GLU A 41 -15.73 10.04 2.05
CA GLU A 41 -15.17 11.12 2.87
C GLU A 41 -13.63 11.07 2.89
N ALA A 42 -13.01 12.26 2.92
CA ALA A 42 -11.57 12.40 3.13
C ALA A 42 -11.18 11.76 4.48
N ARG A 43 -10.17 10.89 4.48
CA ARG A 43 -9.73 10.24 5.73
C ARG A 43 -9.10 11.25 6.69
N GLN A 44 -9.33 11.02 7.98
CA GLN A 44 -8.52 11.64 9.02
C GLN A 44 -7.07 11.14 8.92
N LEU A 45 -6.13 12.08 8.97
CA LEU A 45 -4.70 11.77 9.05
C LEU A 45 -4.43 11.13 10.41
N MET A 46 -3.80 9.95 10.40
CA MET A 46 -3.45 9.23 11.61
C MET A 46 -2.09 9.70 12.12
N THR A 47 -1.92 9.69 13.45
CA THR A 47 -0.60 9.95 14.04
C THR A 47 0.32 8.74 13.81
N PRO A 48 1.65 8.93 13.80
CA PRO A 48 2.61 7.83 13.69
C PRO A 48 2.38 6.73 14.74
N GLU A 49 2.05 7.11 15.99
CA GLU A 49 1.80 6.17 17.08
C GLU A 49 0.57 5.30 16.81
N THR A 50 -0.46 5.91 16.22
CA THR A 50 -1.68 5.19 15.82
C THR A 50 -1.38 4.21 14.68
N ILE A 51 -0.56 4.63 13.71
CA ILE A 51 -0.13 3.79 12.59
C ILE A 51 0.67 2.58 13.11
N ASP A 52 1.62 2.80 14.01
CA ASP A 52 2.43 1.73 14.60
C ASP A 52 1.59 0.74 15.41
N GLY A 53 0.63 1.24 16.20
CA GLY A 53 -0.33 0.40 16.92
C GLY A 53 -1.19 -0.47 15.99
N ASN A 54 -1.61 0.09 14.85
CA ASN A 54 -2.36 -0.62 13.83
C ASN A 54 -1.50 -1.70 13.15
N ILE A 55 -0.27 -1.37 12.76
CA ILE A 55 0.68 -2.32 12.16
C ILE A 55 0.97 -3.48 13.12
N ALA A 56 1.22 -3.19 14.40
CA ALA A 56 1.46 -4.22 15.41
C ALA A 56 0.25 -5.17 15.57
N SER A 57 -0.96 -4.64 15.51
CA SER A 57 -2.20 -5.41 15.58
C SER A 57 -2.41 -6.28 14.33
N ILE A 58 -2.17 -5.74 13.14
CA ILE A 58 -2.25 -6.46 11.87
C ILE A 58 -1.21 -7.60 11.83
N LYS A 59 0.01 -7.32 12.29
CA LYS A 59 1.08 -8.31 12.37
C LYS A 59 0.67 -9.55 13.15
N LYS A 60 0.04 -9.36 14.33
CA LYS A 60 -0.47 -10.48 15.14
C LYS A 60 -1.47 -11.35 14.38
N VAL A 61 -2.36 -10.74 13.60
CA VAL A 61 -3.34 -11.49 12.81
C VAL A 61 -2.67 -12.25 11.69
N PHE A 62 -1.78 -11.60 10.93
CA PHE A 62 -1.09 -12.23 9.81
C PHE A 62 -0.21 -13.41 10.25
N SER A 63 0.44 -13.32 11.41
CA SER A 63 1.26 -14.40 11.97
C SER A 63 0.49 -15.68 12.29
N SER A 64 -0.83 -15.62 12.43
CA SER A 64 -1.67 -16.81 12.62
C SER A 64 -1.90 -17.59 11.32
N TYR A 65 -1.72 -16.97 10.16
CA TYR A 65 -2.00 -17.56 8.85
C TYR A 65 -0.76 -17.78 8.00
N LEU A 66 0.27 -16.94 8.15
CA LEU A 66 1.50 -16.99 7.37
C LEU A 66 2.68 -17.41 8.26
N ALA A 67 3.51 -18.31 7.73
CA ALA A 67 4.77 -18.66 8.37
C ALA A 67 5.84 -17.64 7.98
N TYR A 68 6.28 -16.83 8.95
CA TYR A 68 7.37 -15.87 8.78
C TYR A 68 8.70 -16.49 9.21
N GLY A 69 9.79 -16.10 8.55
CA GLY A 69 11.12 -16.67 8.79
C GLY A 69 12.14 -16.33 7.69
N GLU A 70 13.29 -16.98 7.77
CA GLU A 70 14.42 -16.79 6.83
C GLU A 70 14.47 -17.85 5.73
N GLY A 71 13.56 -18.83 5.77
CA GLY A 71 13.46 -19.85 4.74
C GLY A 71 13.10 -19.26 3.37
N PRO A 72 13.43 -19.97 2.27
CA PRO A 72 13.21 -19.47 0.90
C PRO A 72 11.73 -19.25 0.56
N LYS A 73 10.81 -19.90 1.28
CA LYS A 73 9.35 -19.78 1.13
C LYS A 73 8.67 -19.09 2.30
N ASP A 74 9.45 -18.66 3.28
CA ASP A 74 8.91 -17.98 4.45
C ASP A 74 8.47 -16.58 4.07
N ALA A 75 7.29 -16.21 4.55
CA ALA A 75 6.69 -14.92 4.29
C ALA A 75 7.58 -13.81 4.81
N LEU A 76 7.58 -12.66 4.13
CA LEU A 76 8.21 -11.44 4.63
C LEU A 76 7.14 -10.43 5.01
N MET A 77 7.40 -9.70 6.09
CA MET A 77 6.61 -8.55 6.49
C MET A 77 7.48 -7.32 6.36
N ILE A 78 7.06 -6.38 5.51
CA ILE A 78 7.86 -5.24 5.09
C ILE A 78 7.03 -3.97 5.32
N ASN A 79 7.67 -2.84 5.61
CA ASN A 79 6.97 -1.57 5.78
C ASN A 79 7.41 -0.59 4.70
N ASN A 80 6.46 0.01 3.96
CA ASN A 80 6.82 1.00 2.95
C ASN A 80 7.37 2.31 3.54
N ALA A 81 7.22 2.53 4.85
CA ALA A 81 7.94 3.60 5.55
C ALA A 81 9.45 3.54 5.31
N ASP A 82 10.01 2.35 5.11
CA ASP A 82 11.45 2.10 4.92
C ASP A 82 12.04 2.82 3.69
N TRP A 83 11.21 3.10 2.67
CA TRP A 83 11.63 3.88 1.51
C TRP A 83 10.88 5.21 1.35
N LEU A 84 9.64 5.30 1.80
CA LEU A 84 8.84 6.51 1.63
C LEU A 84 9.24 7.64 2.58
N LEU A 85 9.68 7.36 3.81
CA LEU A 85 10.04 8.42 4.75
C LEU A 85 11.36 9.12 4.41
N GLY A 86 12.26 8.41 3.72
CA GLY A 86 13.56 8.95 3.28
C GLY A 86 13.55 9.52 1.86
N ILE A 87 12.42 9.45 1.14
CA ILE A 87 12.38 9.83 -0.27
C ILE A 87 12.48 11.35 -0.45
N ASN A 88 13.36 11.79 -1.33
CA ASN A 88 13.42 13.19 -1.70
C ASN A 88 12.26 13.51 -2.65
N TYR A 89 11.45 14.51 -2.30
CA TYR A 89 10.27 14.88 -3.09
C TYR A 89 10.61 15.30 -4.53
N LEU A 90 11.70 16.06 -4.74
CA LEU A 90 12.10 16.51 -6.07
C LEU A 90 12.62 15.35 -6.92
N GLU A 91 13.40 14.44 -6.33
CA GLU A 91 13.86 13.22 -7.02
C GLU A 91 12.68 12.33 -7.38
N PHE A 92 11.73 12.15 -6.46
CA PHE A 92 10.51 11.39 -6.72
C PHE A 92 9.70 11.97 -7.88
N LEU A 93 9.46 13.28 -7.90
CA LEU A 93 8.75 13.91 -9.02
C LEU A 93 9.49 13.75 -10.35
N ARG A 94 10.83 13.88 -10.32
CA ARG A 94 11.66 13.78 -11.52
C ARG A 94 11.68 12.36 -12.07
N ASP A 95 11.88 11.36 -11.22
CA ASP A 95 12.13 9.98 -11.63
C ASP A 95 10.85 9.17 -11.76
N VAL A 96 9.85 9.44 -10.92
CA VAL A 96 8.58 8.70 -10.90
C VAL A 96 7.47 9.53 -11.52
N GLY A 97 7.31 10.79 -11.11
CA GLY A 97 6.21 11.67 -11.53
C GLY A 97 6.08 11.82 -13.06
N ARG A 98 7.20 11.83 -13.78
CA ARG A 98 7.24 11.90 -15.25
C ARG A 98 6.52 10.75 -15.99
N HIS A 99 6.28 9.63 -15.31
CA HIS A 99 5.62 8.46 -15.89
C HIS A 99 4.09 8.51 -15.74
N PHE A 100 3.56 9.49 -15.00
CA PHE A 100 2.13 9.61 -14.73
C PHE A 100 1.52 10.78 -15.51
N SER A 101 0.41 10.48 -16.21
CA SER A 101 -0.42 11.51 -16.83
C SER A 101 -1.58 11.82 -15.92
N VAL A 102 -1.72 13.09 -15.52
CA VAL A 102 -2.84 13.57 -14.71
C VAL A 102 -4.18 13.24 -15.37
N ASN A 103 -4.29 13.47 -16.69
CA ASN A 103 -5.52 13.17 -17.43
C ASN A 103 -5.89 11.68 -17.37
N ARG A 104 -4.89 10.80 -17.45
CA ARG A 104 -5.12 9.35 -17.31
C ARG A 104 -5.56 9.00 -15.89
N MET A 105 -4.93 9.58 -14.88
CA MET A 105 -5.31 9.33 -13.48
C MET A 105 -6.74 9.77 -13.17
N LEU A 106 -7.19 10.91 -13.71
CA LEU A 106 -8.56 11.39 -13.55
C LEU A 106 -9.60 10.49 -14.23
N SER A 107 -9.18 9.70 -15.23
CA SER A 107 -10.08 8.78 -15.95
C SER A 107 -10.39 7.49 -15.18
N PHE A 108 -9.65 7.18 -14.10
CA PHE A 108 -9.94 6.00 -13.29
C PHE A 108 -11.30 6.13 -12.59
N ASP A 109 -12.11 5.07 -12.63
CA ASP A 109 -13.48 5.09 -12.11
C ASP A 109 -13.56 5.56 -10.65
N SER A 110 -12.59 5.18 -9.80
CA SER A 110 -12.50 5.60 -8.39
C SER A 110 -12.35 7.12 -8.23
N VAL A 111 -11.65 7.79 -9.14
CA VAL A 111 -11.44 9.24 -9.14
C VAL A 111 -12.60 9.93 -9.84
N LYS A 112 -13.01 9.42 -11.00
CA LYS A 112 -14.09 9.96 -11.82
C LYS A 112 -15.39 10.06 -11.04
N MET A 113 -15.77 9.00 -10.31
CA MET A 113 -17.00 9.00 -9.50
C MET A 113 -16.99 10.07 -8.40
N ARG A 114 -15.82 10.36 -7.79
CA ARG A 114 -15.70 11.41 -6.77
C ARG A 114 -15.86 12.80 -7.38
N LEU A 115 -15.24 13.02 -8.54
CA LEU A 115 -15.36 14.28 -9.27
C LEU A 115 -16.78 14.54 -9.74
N GLU A 116 -17.48 13.52 -10.25
CA GLU A 116 -18.89 13.60 -10.66
C GLU A 116 -19.83 13.93 -9.50
N ARG A 117 -19.47 13.52 -8.27
CA ARG A 117 -20.21 13.83 -7.03
C ARG A 117 -19.83 15.19 -6.42
N GLU A 118 -19.07 16.02 -7.12
CA GLU A 118 -18.50 17.29 -6.64
C GLU A 118 -17.68 17.14 -5.34
N GLN A 119 -17.20 15.94 -5.04
CA GLN A 119 -16.33 15.69 -3.91
C GLN A 119 -14.91 16.08 -4.29
N SER A 120 -14.32 17.00 -3.54
CA SER A 120 -12.93 17.39 -3.74
C SER A 120 -12.00 16.20 -3.53
N LEU A 121 -11.15 15.91 -4.52
CA LEU A 121 -10.00 15.03 -4.35
C LEU A 121 -8.81 15.90 -3.94
N SER A 122 -8.27 15.67 -2.75
CA SER A 122 -7.10 16.40 -2.30
C SER A 122 -5.84 15.97 -3.06
N PHE A 123 -4.84 16.84 -3.08
CA PHE A 123 -3.54 16.52 -3.66
C PHE A 123 -2.89 15.30 -2.99
N LEU A 124 -3.08 15.13 -1.67
CA LEU A 124 -2.58 13.97 -0.92
C LEU A 124 -3.19 12.67 -1.43
N GLU A 125 -4.50 12.63 -1.58
CA GLU A 125 -5.22 11.47 -2.10
C GLU A 125 -4.83 11.14 -3.55
N PHE A 126 -4.59 12.16 -4.38
CA PHE A 126 -4.08 11.97 -5.73
C PHE A 126 -2.69 11.33 -5.75
N ASN A 127 -1.80 11.74 -4.84
CA ASN A 127 -0.45 11.18 -4.74
C ASN A 127 -0.45 9.75 -4.18
N TYR A 128 -1.47 9.34 -3.43
CA TYR A 128 -1.58 7.97 -2.91
C TYR A 128 -1.41 6.90 -4.00
N MET A 129 -2.05 7.09 -5.16
CA MET A 129 -1.95 6.16 -6.29
C MET A 129 -0.51 6.03 -6.81
N ILE A 130 0.23 7.14 -6.83
CA ILE A 130 1.62 7.19 -7.29
C ILE A 130 2.52 6.48 -6.28
N LEU A 131 2.29 6.72 -4.97
CA LEU A 131 3.04 6.05 -3.91
C LEU A 131 2.80 4.54 -3.91
N GLN A 132 1.56 4.09 -4.11
CA GLN A 132 1.25 2.67 -4.21
C GLN A 132 1.89 2.03 -5.45
N ALA A 133 1.93 2.74 -6.59
CA ALA A 133 2.65 2.27 -7.76
C ALA A 133 4.18 2.18 -7.51
N TYR A 134 4.71 3.16 -6.77
CA TYR A 134 6.12 3.17 -6.38
C TYR A 134 6.48 2.04 -5.43
N ASP A 135 5.60 1.67 -4.50
CA ASP A 135 5.78 0.52 -3.61
C ASP A 135 6.04 -0.75 -4.41
N PHE A 136 5.32 -0.98 -5.52
CA PHE A 136 5.54 -2.16 -6.37
C PHE A 136 6.91 -2.15 -7.06
N VAL A 137 7.40 -0.96 -7.46
CA VAL A 137 8.75 -0.80 -8.04
C VAL A 137 9.82 -1.14 -7.01
N GLU A 138 9.68 -0.63 -5.78
CA GLU A 138 10.64 -0.92 -4.70
C GLU A 138 10.58 -2.38 -4.26
N LEU A 139 9.39 -2.98 -4.20
CA LEU A 139 9.22 -4.40 -3.92
C LEU A 139 9.87 -5.27 -5.00
N ASN A 140 9.72 -4.93 -6.27
CA ASN A 140 10.39 -5.62 -7.36
C ASN A 140 11.92 -5.50 -7.27
N LYS A 141 12.45 -4.27 -7.09
CA LYS A 141 13.90 -4.04 -7.01
C LYS A 141 14.57 -4.73 -5.82
N ARG A 142 13.93 -4.69 -4.64
CA ARG A 142 14.52 -5.16 -3.38
C ARG A 142 14.27 -6.64 -3.13
N TYR A 143 13.15 -7.18 -3.61
CA TYR A 143 12.68 -8.51 -3.24
C TYR A 143 12.25 -9.39 -4.43
N ASP A 144 12.46 -8.94 -5.68
CA ASP A 144 12.03 -9.61 -6.92
C ASP A 144 10.54 -9.98 -6.91
N VAL A 145 9.71 -9.11 -6.33
CA VAL A 145 8.24 -9.27 -6.40
C VAL A 145 7.78 -9.14 -7.84
N ARG A 146 6.96 -10.09 -8.29
CA ARG A 146 6.39 -10.12 -9.64
C ARG A 146 4.86 -10.15 -9.65
N LEU A 147 4.24 -10.30 -8.48
CA LEU A 147 2.80 -10.31 -8.26
C LEU A 147 2.49 -9.80 -6.85
#